data_AF-A0AAV5VUC8-F1
#
_entry.id   AF-A0AAV5VUC8-F1
#
_cell.length_a   1.000
_cell.length_b   1.000
_cell.length_c   1.000
_cell.angle_alpha   90.00
_cell.angle_beta   90.00
_cell.angle_gamma   90.00
#
_symmetry.space_group_name_H-M   'P 1'
#
loop_
_entity.id
_entity.type
_entity.pdbx_description
1 polymer ?
#
loop_
_entity_poly.entity_id
_entity_poly.type
_entity_poly.pdbx_seq_one_letter_code
_entity_poly.pdbx_strand_id
1 'polypeptide(L)'
;VAGVLMSMLLLYLIRRFTRASLGTYKQLLTIFATYDLFLIVLHAIVQPVTKGEKCNNHRKQCSIKNANYPSSVSLVNSSLLDCCGLVFVMKRWSVRHPHLIPLFSSTKFILAVTSLPVTEMILWYHIAQYGTTGGLYDVGTVVVREEYARQYGKTIMDGWLVMDHWRDGRFELQLFITIVVVNIVMISCFTITITLATLTYLCIKQSDKMSAQSRNLQFKLLIAVSAQTFVPLFFVYIPYACAIDGPFFRIPVAFIGNICMTFTACFPVWDAVIIIVLMRDY
;
A
#
# COMPACT_ATOMS: atom_id res chain seq x y z
N VAL A 1 -13.84 -11.74 0.55
CA VAL A 1 -14.97 -11.89 1.51
C VAL A 1 -14.56 -11.51 2.93
N ALA A 2 -13.57 -12.18 3.54
CA ALA A 2 -13.13 -11.87 4.92
C ALA A 2 -12.75 -10.39 5.13
N GLY A 3 -12.01 -9.77 4.20
CA GLY A 3 -11.65 -8.36 4.27
C GLY A 3 -12.89 -7.44 4.34
N VAL A 4 -13.87 -7.66 3.47
CA VAL A 4 -15.12 -6.86 3.46
C VAL A 4 -15.85 -6.98 4.79
N LEU A 5 -15.97 -8.21 5.33
CA LEU A 5 -16.64 -8.44 6.61
C LEU A 5 -15.94 -7.69 7.76
N MET A 6 -14.60 -7.76 7.82
CA MET A 6 -13.83 -7.10 8.86
C MET A 6 -13.84 -5.58 8.75
N SER A 7 -13.69 -5.03 7.54
CA SER A 7 -13.77 -3.57 7.32
C SER A 7 -15.18 -3.03 7.60
N MET A 8 -16.24 -3.79 7.26
CA MET A 8 -17.62 -3.42 7.60
C MET A 8 -17.90 -3.51 9.11
N LEU A 9 -17.37 -4.54 9.77
CA LEU A 9 -17.42 -4.66 11.23
C LEU A 9 -16.71 -3.48 11.90
N LEU A 10 -15.52 -3.11 11.42
CA LEU A 10 -14.78 -1.95 11.92
C LEU A 10 -15.60 -0.65 11.74
N LEU A 11 -16.20 -0.42 10.57
CA LEU A 11 -17.07 0.74 10.34
C LEU A 11 -18.29 0.76 11.29
N TYR A 12 -18.89 -0.40 11.54
CA TYR A 12 -19.98 -0.54 12.50
C TYR A 12 -19.53 -0.20 13.92
N LEU A 13 -18.39 -0.75 14.37
CA LEU A 13 -17.82 -0.48 15.69
C LEU A 13 -17.48 1.01 15.86
N ILE A 14 -16.86 1.61 14.85
CA ILE A 14 -16.54 3.05 14.85
C ILE A 14 -17.80 3.89 15.00
N ARG A 15 -18.87 3.58 14.25
CA ARG A 15 -20.12 4.35 14.31
C ARG A 15 -20.83 4.18 15.65
N ARG A 16 -20.91 2.97 16.18
CA ARG A 16 -21.76 2.61 17.33
C ARG A 16 -21.10 2.83 18.69
N PHE A 17 -19.81 2.55 18.81
CA PHE A 17 -19.14 2.38 20.11
C PHE A 17 -18.06 3.44 20.41
N THR A 18 -17.64 4.23 19.42
CA THR A 18 -16.61 5.27 19.63
C THR A 18 -17.12 6.39 20.56
N ARG A 19 -16.41 6.61 21.67
CA ARG A 19 -16.67 7.70 22.64
C ARG A 19 -16.55 9.09 22.01
N ALA A 20 -17.33 10.06 22.50
CA ALA A 20 -17.29 11.46 22.03
C ALA A 20 -15.89 12.11 22.17
N SER A 21 -15.07 11.66 23.13
CA SER A 21 -13.69 12.12 23.34
C SER A 21 -12.74 11.79 22.18
N LEU A 22 -13.12 10.89 21.27
CA LEU A 22 -12.35 10.51 20.08
C LEU A 22 -12.79 11.28 18.83
N GLY A 23 -13.67 12.29 18.94
CA GLY A 23 -14.36 12.99 17.84
C GLY A 23 -13.61 13.07 16.51
N THR A 24 -12.47 13.76 16.45
CA THR A 24 -11.69 13.93 15.21
C THR A 24 -11.01 12.63 14.76
N TYR A 25 -10.56 11.78 15.68
CA TYR A 25 -9.98 10.47 15.37
C TYR A 25 -11.00 9.51 14.76
N LYS A 26 -12.28 9.64 15.10
CA LYS A 26 -13.38 8.87 14.51
C LYS A 26 -13.46 9.06 13.00
N GLN A 27 -13.32 10.30 12.53
CA GLN A 27 -13.34 10.61 11.10
C GLN A 27 -12.17 9.94 10.38
N LEU A 28 -10.98 9.97 11.00
CA LEU A 28 -9.78 9.39 10.42
C LEU A 28 -9.85 7.86 10.31
N LEU A 29 -10.30 7.19 11.39
CA LEU A 29 -10.54 5.74 11.37
C LEU A 29 -11.61 5.36 10.34
N THR A 30 -12.61 6.22 10.14
CA THR A 30 -13.63 6.00 9.11
C THR A 30 -13.03 6.09 7.72
N ILE A 31 -12.20 7.11 7.44
CA ILE A 31 -11.51 7.28 6.16
C ILE A 31 -10.67 6.04 5.84
N PHE A 32 -9.89 5.56 6.81
CA PHE A 32 -9.10 4.33 6.64
C PHE A 32 -9.95 3.11 6.33
N ALA A 33 -10.96 2.83 7.14
CA ALA A 33 -11.81 1.67 6.92
C ALA A 33 -12.57 1.74 5.58
N THR A 34 -12.94 2.95 5.12
CA THR A 34 -13.51 3.13 3.77
C THR A 34 -12.48 2.92 2.66
N TYR A 35 -11.24 3.31 2.89
CA TYR A 35 -10.15 3.13 1.93
C TYR A 35 -9.77 1.65 1.78
N ASP A 36 -9.68 0.92 2.89
CA ASP A 36 -9.47 -0.54 2.87
C ASP A 36 -10.59 -1.24 2.10
N LEU A 37 -11.84 -0.83 2.32
CA LEU A 37 -12.99 -1.39 1.61
C LEU A 37 -12.91 -1.09 0.10
N PHE A 38 -12.51 0.12 -0.28
CA PHE A 38 -12.22 0.46 -1.67
C PHE A 38 -11.12 -0.41 -2.26
N LEU A 39 -10.00 -0.59 -1.56
CA LEU A 39 -8.89 -1.44 -2.01
C LEU A 39 -9.29 -2.91 -2.15
N ILE A 40 -10.10 -3.45 -1.23
CA ILE A 40 -10.61 -4.82 -1.32
C ILE A 40 -11.50 -4.98 -2.57
N VAL A 41 -12.38 -4.01 -2.84
CA VAL A 41 -13.26 -4.02 -4.02
C VAL A 41 -12.42 -3.90 -5.29
N LEU A 42 -11.46 -2.97 -5.31
CA LEU A 42 -10.54 -2.78 -6.43
C LEU A 42 -9.75 -4.07 -6.70
N HIS A 43 -9.18 -4.70 -5.67
CA HIS A 43 -8.46 -5.97 -5.80
C HIS A 43 -9.37 -7.11 -6.28
N ALA A 44 -10.64 -7.14 -5.87
CA ALA A 44 -11.61 -8.13 -6.32
C ALA A 44 -12.01 -7.95 -7.80
N ILE A 45 -12.08 -6.70 -8.28
CA ILE A 45 -12.33 -6.37 -9.69
C ILE A 45 -11.09 -6.66 -10.54
N VAL A 46 -9.91 -6.26 -10.04
CA VAL A 46 -8.64 -6.28 -10.77
C VAL A 46 -7.99 -7.65 -10.75
N GLN A 47 -8.31 -8.54 -9.81
CA GLN A 47 -7.78 -9.92 -9.69
C GLN A 47 -6.32 -10.08 -10.17
N PRO A 48 -5.39 -9.34 -9.56
CA PRO A 48 -4.03 -9.28 -10.05
C PRO A 48 -3.32 -10.63 -9.89
N VAL A 49 -2.66 -11.10 -10.95
CA VAL A 49 -1.88 -12.36 -10.94
C VAL A 49 -0.43 -12.04 -11.26
N THR A 50 0.47 -12.37 -10.33
CA THR A 50 1.92 -12.37 -10.54
C THR A 50 2.37 -13.75 -11.03
N LYS A 51 3.34 -13.79 -11.95
CA LYS A 51 4.03 -15.02 -12.33
C LYS A 51 5.51 -14.76 -12.52
N GLY A 52 6.33 -15.64 -11.95
CA GLY A 52 7.73 -15.74 -12.33
C GLY A 52 7.96 -17.01 -13.15
N GLU A 53 8.72 -16.91 -14.22
CA GLU A 53 9.10 -18.07 -15.02
C GLU A 53 10.42 -18.70 -14.51
N LYS A 54 10.53 -20.04 -14.59
CA LYS A 54 11.82 -20.74 -14.62
C LYS A 54 12.16 -21.03 -16.08
N CYS A 55 12.71 -20.05 -16.79
CA CYS A 55 13.22 -20.28 -18.13
C CYS A 55 14.59 -20.97 -18.01
N ASN A 56 14.78 -22.12 -18.67
CA ASN A 56 15.92 -23.01 -18.51
C ASN A 56 17.27 -22.46 -19.03
N ASN A 57 17.35 -21.17 -19.36
CA ASN A 57 18.57 -20.47 -19.73
C ASN A 57 18.48 -19.01 -19.27
N HIS A 58 19.12 -18.67 -18.14
CA HIS A 58 19.52 -17.32 -17.69
C HIS A 58 18.51 -16.15 -17.67
N ARG A 59 17.25 -16.31 -18.10
CA ARG A 59 16.19 -15.28 -18.09
C ARG A 59 15.16 -15.64 -17.03
N LYS A 60 14.98 -14.77 -16.03
CA LYS A 60 13.96 -14.90 -14.98
C LYS A 60 13.05 -13.68 -15.05
N GLN A 61 11.88 -13.87 -15.63
CA GLN A 61 10.93 -12.80 -15.89
C GLN A 61 9.80 -12.82 -14.86
N CYS A 62 9.48 -11.66 -14.29
CA CYS A 62 8.32 -11.44 -13.42
C CYS A 62 7.26 -10.69 -14.21
N SER A 63 6.01 -11.16 -14.17
CA SER A 63 4.89 -10.48 -14.82
C SER A 63 3.64 -10.40 -13.95
N ILE A 64 2.95 -9.25 -14.04
CA ILE A 64 1.68 -8.96 -13.36
C ILE A 64 0.60 -8.80 -14.44
N LYS A 65 -0.55 -9.45 -14.26
CA LYS A 65 -1.64 -9.52 -15.25
C LYS A 65 -2.97 -8.94 -14.74
N ASN A 66 -3.73 -8.23 -15.60
CA ASN A 66 -5.17 -8.50 -15.84
C ASN A 66 -5.68 -8.05 -17.25
N ALA A 67 -6.86 -8.55 -17.64
CA ALA A 67 -7.40 -8.71 -18.98
C ALA A 67 -8.16 -7.52 -19.60
N ASN A 68 -8.35 -6.39 -18.91
CA ASN A 68 -9.07 -5.23 -19.49
C ASN A 68 -8.62 -3.86 -18.94
N TYR A 69 -7.69 -3.84 -17.99
CA TYR A 69 -7.11 -2.61 -17.44
C TYR A 69 -5.64 -2.87 -17.16
N PRO A 70 -4.77 -1.88 -17.41
CA PRO A 70 -3.34 -2.09 -17.26
C PRO A 70 -3.02 -2.56 -15.84
N SER A 71 -2.12 -3.54 -15.77
CA SER A 71 -1.44 -4.09 -14.60
C SER A 71 -0.86 -3.02 -13.63
N SER A 72 -0.80 -1.76 -14.06
CA SER A 72 -0.59 -0.57 -13.23
C SER A 72 -1.61 -0.37 -12.11
N VAL A 73 -2.82 -0.94 -12.20
CA VAL A 73 -3.81 -0.90 -11.11
C VAL A 73 -3.42 -1.83 -9.93
N SER A 74 -2.51 -2.79 -10.12
CA SER A 74 -2.00 -3.63 -9.02
C SER A 74 -0.97 -2.91 -8.15
N LEU A 75 -0.30 -1.90 -8.71
CA LEU A 75 0.59 -0.98 -7.98
C LEU A 75 -0.18 -0.02 -7.05
N VAL A 76 -1.51 0.04 -7.18
CA VAL A 76 -2.42 0.77 -6.29
C VAL A 76 -2.47 0.15 -4.89
N ASN A 77 -1.85 -1.01 -4.67
CA ASN A 77 -1.71 -1.54 -3.32
C ASN A 77 -0.63 -0.82 -2.49
N SER A 78 0.20 0.02 -3.13
CA SER A 78 1.26 0.82 -2.50
C SER A 78 0.76 2.13 -1.87
N SER A 79 -0.53 2.49 -2.04
CA SER A 79 -1.06 3.80 -1.62
C SER A 79 -1.49 3.91 -0.16
N LEU A 80 -1.27 2.85 0.62
CA LEU A 80 -1.52 2.88 2.07
C LEU A 80 -0.43 3.57 2.87
N LEU A 81 0.84 3.55 2.43
CA LEU A 81 1.93 4.15 3.20
C LEU A 81 1.86 5.68 3.23
N ASP A 82 1.51 6.31 2.11
CA ASP A 82 1.38 7.77 2.06
C ASP A 82 0.18 8.25 2.90
N CYS A 83 -0.89 7.43 2.95
CA CYS A 83 -1.99 7.62 3.88
C CYS A 83 -1.53 7.52 5.35
N CYS A 84 -0.61 6.61 5.66
CA CYS A 84 -0.03 6.48 7.01
C CYS A 84 0.81 7.71 7.39
N GLY A 85 1.62 8.24 6.46
CA GLY A 85 2.38 9.48 6.67
C GLY A 85 1.50 10.67 7.05
N LEU A 86 0.37 10.83 6.35
CA LEU A 86 -0.64 11.84 6.67
C LEU A 86 -1.19 11.69 8.08
N VAL A 87 -1.41 10.47 8.56
CA VAL A 87 -1.92 10.25 9.92
C VAL A 87 -0.91 10.58 10.99
N PHE A 88 0.38 10.39 10.73
CA PHE A 88 1.41 10.92 11.62
C PHE A 88 1.52 12.45 11.58
N VAL A 89 1.33 13.09 10.42
CA VAL A 89 1.21 14.57 10.35
C VAL A 89 0.01 15.04 11.17
N MET A 90 -1.16 14.41 10.97
CA MET A 90 -2.40 14.75 11.66
C MET A 90 -2.30 14.55 13.18
N LYS A 91 -1.62 13.50 13.60
CA LYS A 91 -1.37 13.21 15.01
C LYS A 91 -0.40 14.20 15.62
N ARG A 92 0.67 14.55 14.91
CA ARG A 92 1.58 15.62 15.32
C ARG A 92 0.85 16.95 15.47
N TRP A 93 -0.05 17.29 14.55
CA TRP A 93 -0.88 18.50 14.66
C TRP A 93 -1.82 18.44 15.85
N SER A 94 -2.45 17.30 16.11
CA SER A 94 -3.34 17.11 17.27
C SER A 94 -2.63 17.26 18.62
N VAL A 95 -1.33 16.91 18.69
CA VAL A 95 -0.53 17.02 19.93
C VAL A 95 0.14 18.39 20.07
N ARG A 96 0.73 18.94 19.00
CA ARG A 96 1.54 20.17 19.05
C ARG A 96 0.75 21.44 18.75
N HIS A 97 -0.29 21.34 17.93
CA HIS A 97 -1.09 22.47 17.46
C HIS A 97 -2.59 22.15 17.58
N PRO A 98 -3.13 22.04 18.81
CA PRO A 98 -4.54 21.71 19.02
C PRO A 98 -5.51 22.72 18.39
N HIS A 99 -5.06 23.95 18.11
CA HIS A 99 -5.82 24.96 17.37
C HIS A 99 -6.02 24.63 15.88
N LEU A 100 -5.30 23.66 15.31
CA LEU A 100 -5.49 23.15 13.95
C LEU A 100 -6.49 21.97 13.90
N ILE A 101 -6.92 21.43 15.05
CA ILE A 101 -7.96 20.39 15.10
C ILE A 101 -9.29 20.82 14.43
N PRO A 102 -9.72 22.10 14.47
CA PRO A 102 -10.89 22.56 13.74
C PRO A 102 -10.76 22.45 12.21
N LEU A 103 -9.54 22.42 11.63
CA LEU A 103 -9.39 22.19 10.19
C LEU A 103 -10.01 20.85 9.77
N PHE A 104 -9.99 19.84 10.64
CA PHE A 104 -10.58 18.53 10.36
C PHE A 104 -12.11 18.55 10.28
N SER A 105 -12.76 19.58 10.83
CA SER A 105 -14.19 19.80 10.64
C SER A 105 -14.50 20.55 9.34
N SER A 106 -13.49 21.10 8.66
CA SER A 106 -13.65 21.80 7.39
C SER A 106 -13.73 20.80 6.24
N THR A 107 -14.84 20.84 5.50
CA THR A 107 -15.06 20.02 4.30
C THR A 107 -13.93 20.17 3.28
N LYS A 108 -13.35 21.37 3.16
CA LYS A 108 -12.22 21.63 2.23
C LYS A 108 -10.97 20.83 2.60
N PHE A 109 -10.68 20.72 3.90
CA PHE A 109 -9.53 19.97 4.38
C PHE A 109 -9.76 18.46 4.25
N ILE A 110 -10.96 17.97 4.56
CA ILE A 110 -11.33 16.57 4.35
C ILE A 110 -11.20 16.19 2.86
N LEU A 111 -11.69 17.05 1.96
CA LEU A 111 -11.55 16.84 0.52
C LEU A 111 -10.08 16.82 0.08
N ALA A 112 -9.26 17.74 0.59
CA ALA A 112 -7.83 17.75 0.30
C ALA A 112 -7.15 16.45 0.75
N VAL A 113 -7.41 16.00 1.98
CA VAL A 113 -6.88 14.72 2.50
C VAL A 113 -7.35 13.53 1.66
N THR A 114 -8.62 13.54 1.23
CA THR A 114 -9.20 12.45 0.41
C THR A 114 -8.63 12.45 -1.02
N SER A 115 -8.19 13.60 -1.54
CA SER A 115 -7.58 13.71 -2.88
C SER A 115 -6.15 13.18 -2.96
N LEU A 116 -5.45 13.08 -1.83
CA LEU A 116 -4.06 12.59 -1.78
C LEU A 116 -3.92 11.14 -2.26
N PRO A 117 -4.72 10.16 -1.77
CA PRO A 117 -4.70 8.79 -2.31
C PRO A 117 -4.99 8.72 -3.81
N VAL A 118 -5.88 9.59 -4.31
CA VAL A 118 -6.22 9.65 -5.75
C VAL A 118 -5.02 10.14 -6.57
N THR A 119 -4.35 11.17 -6.07
CA THR A 119 -3.14 11.73 -6.72
C THR A 119 -2.02 10.70 -6.76
N GLU A 120 -1.85 9.96 -5.67
CA GLU A 120 -0.87 8.88 -5.57
C GLU A 120 -1.19 7.73 -6.54
N MET A 121 -2.47 7.34 -6.64
CA MET A 121 -2.93 6.34 -7.61
C MET A 121 -2.57 6.74 -9.05
N ILE A 122 -2.74 8.02 -9.40
CA ILE A 122 -2.37 8.57 -10.71
C ILE A 122 -0.84 8.53 -10.92
N LEU A 123 -0.07 8.90 -9.90
CA LEU A 123 1.39 8.87 -9.96
C LEU A 123 1.92 7.44 -10.20
N TRP A 124 1.44 6.46 -9.41
CA TRP A 124 1.79 5.05 -9.57
C TRP A 124 1.37 4.50 -10.92
N TYR A 125 0.20 4.89 -11.42
CA TYR A 125 -0.25 4.53 -12.76
C TYR A 125 0.74 5.00 -13.83
N HIS A 126 1.19 6.26 -13.76
CA HIS A 126 2.14 6.80 -14.74
C HIS A 126 3.53 6.16 -14.62
N ILE A 127 4.03 5.93 -13.40
CA ILE A 127 5.31 5.21 -13.20
C ILE A 127 5.24 3.81 -13.81
N ALA A 128 4.13 3.11 -13.62
CA ALA A 128 3.93 1.79 -14.20
C ALA A 128 3.87 1.84 -15.74
N GLN A 129 3.07 2.75 -16.30
CA GLN A 129 2.86 2.86 -17.74
C GLN A 129 4.13 3.27 -18.50
N TYR A 130 4.89 4.23 -17.98
CA TYR A 130 6.07 4.75 -18.66
C TYR A 130 7.37 4.07 -18.22
N GLY A 131 7.39 3.49 -17.03
CA GLY A 131 8.59 2.87 -16.47
C GLY A 131 8.75 1.39 -16.81
N THR A 132 7.65 0.69 -17.14
CA THR A 132 7.68 -0.74 -17.43
C THR A 132 7.49 -1.04 -18.91
N THR A 133 7.97 -2.21 -19.33
CA THR A 133 7.75 -2.73 -20.68
C THR A 133 6.55 -3.67 -20.68
N GLY A 134 5.92 -3.88 -21.82
CA GLY A 134 4.63 -4.57 -21.85
C GLY A 134 3.84 -4.44 -23.14
N GLY A 135 4.45 -3.89 -24.19
CA GLY A 135 3.77 -3.70 -25.47
C GLY A 135 3.34 -5.04 -26.09
N LEU A 136 2.32 -5.00 -26.94
CA LEU A 136 1.75 -6.17 -27.63
C LEU A 136 2.79 -7.05 -28.34
N TYR A 137 3.88 -6.44 -28.81
CA TYR A 137 4.96 -7.08 -29.57
C TYR A 137 6.31 -7.11 -28.82
N ASP A 138 6.33 -6.77 -27.53
CA ASP A 138 7.55 -6.90 -26.75
C ASP A 138 7.90 -8.38 -26.54
N VAL A 139 9.18 -8.71 -26.70
CA VAL A 139 9.70 -10.09 -26.58
C VAL A 139 9.32 -10.69 -25.23
N GLY A 140 9.48 -9.92 -24.16
CA GLY A 140 9.07 -10.34 -22.83
C GLY A 140 7.56 -10.57 -22.72
N THR A 141 6.74 -9.73 -23.37
CA THR A 141 5.28 -9.90 -23.38
C THR A 141 4.87 -11.18 -24.11
N VAL A 142 5.53 -11.52 -25.22
CA VAL A 142 5.26 -12.74 -26.00
C VAL A 142 5.58 -13.98 -25.17
N VAL A 143 6.75 -14.04 -24.53
CA VAL A 143 7.18 -15.17 -23.68
C VAL A 143 6.19 -15.41 -22.55
N VAL A 144 5.81 -14.35 -21.84
CA VAL A 144 4.85 -14.46 -20.73
C VAL A 144 3.46 -14.86 -21.23
N ARG A 145 3.04 -14.34 -22.40
CA ARG A 145 1.75 -14.67 -23.01
C ARG A 145 1.67 -16.15 -23.37
N GLU A 146 2.71 -16.69 -23.99
CA GLU A 146 2.79 -18.11 -24.37
C GLU A 146 2.75 -19.02 -23.14
N GLU A 147 3.52 -18.71 -22.11
CA GLU A 147 3.52 -19.51 -20.88
C GLU A 147 2.18 -19.42 -20.13
N TYR A 148 1.53 -18.25 -20.16
CA TYR A 148 0.19 -18.11 -19.61
C TYR A 148 -0.84 -18.96 -20.39
N ALA A 149 -0.77 -18.95 -21.72
CA ALA A 149 -1.63 -19.75 -22.57
C ALA A 149 -1.43 -21.25 -22.33
N ARG A 150 -0.17 -21.69 -22.16
CA ARG A 150 0.18 -23.09 -21.86
C ARG A 150 -0.43 -23.57 -20.55
N GLN A 151 -0.40 -22.74 -19.51
CA GLN A 151 -0.85 -23.15 -18.17
C GLN A 151 -2.37 -23.05 -17.96
N TYR A 152 -3.03 -22.08 -18.59
CA TYR A 152 -4.45 -21.78 -18.31
C TYR A 152 -5.37 -21.98 -19.51
N GLY A 153 -4.83 -22.36 -20.68
CA GLY A 153 -5.59 -22.53 -21.92
C GLY A 153 -6.23 -21.24 -22.42
N LYS A 154 -5.75 -20.07 -21.98
CA LYS A 154 -6.31 -18.75 -22.31
C LYS A 154 -5.21 -17.83 -22.82
N THR A 155 -5.40 -17.24 -24.00
CA THR A 155 -4.49 -16.25 -24.59
C THR A 155 -4.96 -14.84 -24.26
N ILE A 156 -4.07 -14.00 -23.73
CA ILE A 156 -4.37 -12.59 -23.42
C ILE A 156 -3.37 -11.69 -24.15
N MET A 157 -3.90 -10.78 -24.96
CA MET A 157 -3.10 -9.98 -25.87
C MET A 157 -2.45 -8.78 -25.19
N ASP A 158 -3.13 -8.11 -24.25
CA ASP A 158 -2.67 -6.84 -23.68
C ASP A 158 -2.76 -6.81 -22.14
N GLY A 159 -2.17 -5.77 -21.53
CA GLY A 159 -2.22 -5.54 -20.07
C GLY A 159 -1.08 -6.19 -19.28
N TRP A 160 0.04 -6.49 -19.94
CA TRP A 160 1.20 -7.10 -19.30
C TRP A 160 2.13 -6.05 -18.69
N LEU A 161 2.47 -6.21 -17.41
CA LEU A 161 3.65 -5.56 -16.84
C LEU A 161 4.82 -6.53 -16.96
N VAL A 162 5.88 -6.16 -17.66
CA VAL A 162 7.08 -6.97 -17.80
C VAL A 162 8.27 -6.23 -17.18
N MET A 163 8.84 -6.89 -16.17
CA MET A 163 10.06 -6.47 -15.48
C MET A 163 11.22 -7.41 -15.87
N ASP A 164 11.68 -7.32 -17.13
CA ASP A 164 12.84 -8.09 -17.63
C ASP A 164 14.09 -7.20 -17.74
N HIS A 165 14.92 -7.24 -16.71
CA HIS A 165 16.10 -6.37 -16.56
C HIS A 165 17.26 -6.71 -17.51
N TRP A 166 17.24 -7.91 -18.09
CA TRP A 166 18.33 -8.44 -18.91
C TRP A 166 17.78 -8.98 -20.23
N ARG A 167 17.76 -8.12 -21.26
CA ARG A 167 17.26 -8.46 -22.60
C ARG A 167 18.43 -8.83 -23.51
N ASP A 168 18.54 -10.10 -23.86
CA ASP A 168 19.54 -10.65 -24.79
C ASP A 168 20.98 -10.32 -24.37
N GLY A 169 21.23 -10.33 -23.05
CA GLY A 169 22.53 -9.98 -22.46
C GLY A 169 22.80 -8.48 -22.34
N ARG A 170 21.87 -7.62 -22.77
CA ARG A 170 21.92 -6.16 -22.58
C ARG A 170 21.06 -5.74 -21.39
N PHE A 171 21.57 -4.76 -20.66
CA PHE A 171 20.89 -4.19 -19.51
C PHE A 171 19.88 -3.14 -19.95
N GLU A 172 18.64 -3.27 -19.50
CA GLU A 172 17.57 -2.34 -19.84
C GLU A 172 17.56 -1.15 -18.85
N LEU A 173 18.13 -0.02 -19.28
CA LEU A 173 18.31 1.17 -18.41
C LEU A 173 16.98 1.74 -17.91
N GLN A 174 15.92 1.68 -18.73
CA GLN A 174 14.59 2.19 -18.38
C GLN A 174 13.99 1.47 -17.16
N LEU A 175 14.08 0.14 -17.12
CA LEU A 175 13.58 -0.66 -16.00
C LEU A 175 14.40 -0.41 -14.74
N PHE A 176 15.71 -0.22 -14.87
CA PHE A 176 16.56 0.15 -13.74
C PHE A 176 16.21 1.52 -13.15
N ILE A 177 16.05 2.55 -13.99
CA ILE A 177 15.62 3.87 -13.54
C ILE A 177 14.28 3.77 -12.82
N THR A 178 13.33 3.01 -13.37
CA THR A 178 12.01 2.80 -12.76
C THR A 178 12.12 2.21 -11.36
N ILE A 179 12.95 1.19 -11.18
CA ILE A 179 13.11 0.55 -9.87
C ILE A 179 13.82 1.44 -8.87
N VAL A 180 14.81 2.23 -9.32
CA VAL A 180 15.45 3.24 -8.48
C VAL A 180 14.43 4.29 -8.03
N VAL A 181 13.58 4.79 -8.93
CA VAL A 181 12.51 5.74 -8.60
C VAL A 181 11.53 5.14 -7.59
N VAL A 182 11.05 3.91 -7.83
CA VAL A 182 10.12 3.21 -6.94
C VAL A 182 10.73 3.03 -5.54
N ASN A 183 12.00 2.61 -5.45
CA ASN A 183 12.70 2.46 -4.19
C ASN A 183 12.92 3.80 -3.47
N ILE A 184 13.28 4.87 -4.18
CA ILE A 184 13.42 6.22 -3.58
C ILE A 184 12.09 6.68 -3.00
N VAL A 185 10.98 6.52 -3.73
CA VAL A 185 9.64 6.89 -3.25
C VAL A 185 9.31 6.12 -1.98
N MET A 186 9.45 4.78 -1.98
CA MET A 186 9.17 3.95 -0.80
C MET A 186 10.03 4.34 0.41
N ILE A 187 11.35 4.46 0.23
CA ILE A 187 12.28 4.80 1.32
C ILE A 187 11.98 6.19 1.88
N SER A 188 11.69 7.17 1.01
CA SER A 188 11.36 8.53 1.43
C SER A 188 10.10 8.57 2.28
N CYS A 189 9.05 7.84 1.88
CA CYS A 189 7.80 7.76 2.64
C CYS A 189 8.00 7.10 4.01
N PHE A 190 8.71 5.97 4.08
CA PHE A 190 9.04 5.34 5.36
C PHE A 190 9.85 6.27 6.26
N THR A 191 10.83 6.98 5.71
CA THR A 191 11.67 7.92 6.48
C THR A 191 10.84 9.06 7.06
N ILE A 192 9.95 9.66 6.26
CA ILE A 192 9.04 10.72 6.70
C ILE A 192 8.13 10.19 7.80
N THR A 193 7.54 9.01 7.61
CA THR A 193 6.61 8.37 8.54
C THR A 193 7.29 8.07 9.88
N ILE A 194 8.47 7.46 9.88
CA ILE A 194 9.26 7.17 11.09
C ILE A 194 9.68 8.46 11.79
N THR A 195 10.09 9.47 11.04
CA THR A 195 10.48 10.78 11.60
C THR A 195 9.29 11.44 12.29
N LEU A 196 8.13 11.48 11.65
CA LEU A 196 6.91 12.04 12.23
C LEU A 196 6.41 11.24 13.44
N ALA A 197 6.49 9.91 13.40
CA ALA A 197 6.19 9.04 14.52
C ALA A 197 7.08 9.35 15.73
N THR A 198 8.38 9.43 15.51
CA THR A 198 9.38 9.72 16.54
C THR A 198 9.17 11.11 17.13
N LEU A 199 8.94 12.13 16.29
CA LEU A 199 8.68 13.49 16.76
C LEU A 199 7.36 13.59 17.53
N THR A 200 6.34 12.82 17.14
CA THR A 200 5.06 12.75 17.88
C THR A 200 5.26 12.08 19.24
N TYR A 201 6.01 10.98 19.30
CA TYR A 201 6.37 10.31 20.55
C TYR A 201 7.09 11.26 21.52
N LEU A 202 8.12 11.96 21.02
CA LEU A 202 8.89 12.93 21.82
C LEU A 202 8.01 14.07 22.34
N CYS A 203 7.10 14.58 21.49
CA CYS A 203 6.18 15.65 21.87
C CYS A 203 5.21 15.21 22.98
N ILE A 204 4.67 13.99 22.91
CA ILE A 204 3.79 13.46 23.95
C ILE A 204 4.57 13.27 25.26
N LYS A 205 5.81 12.79 25.18
CA LYS A 205 6.68 12.57 26.34
C LYS A 205 7.07 13.88 27.05
N GLN A 206 7.33 14.94 26.29
CA GLN A 206 7.77 16.25 26.81
C GLN A 206 6.60 17.18 27.19
N SER A 207 5.36 16.78 26.97
CA SER A 207 4.21 17.63 27.25
C SER A 207 3.80 17.58 28.73
N ASP A 208 4.30 18.52 29.51
CA ASP A 208 3.98 18.67 30.94
C ASP A 208 2.54 19.15 31.19
N LYS A 209 1.91 19.76 30.19
CA LYS A 209 0.57 20.34 30.28
C LYS A 209 -0.56 19.33 30.07
N MET A 210 -0.25 18.06 29.78
CA MET A 210 -1.24 17.03 29.50
C MET A 210 -1.60 16.22 30.76
N SER A 211 -2.90 16.04 31.00
CA SER A 211 -3.36 15.12 32.04
C SER A 211 -2.91 13.69 31.76
N ALA A 212 -2.71 12.89 32.81
CA ALA A 212 -2.29 11.49 32.68
C ALA A 212 -3.25 10.67 31.79
N GLN A 213 -4.55 10.93 31.89
CA GLN A 213 -5.57 10.28 31.05
C GLN A 213 -5.43 10.65 29.57
N SER A 214 -5.29 11.94 29.24
CA SER A 214 -5.11 12.39 27.86
C SER A 214 -3.81 11.88 27.25
N ARG A 215 -2.73 11.83 28.06
CA ARG A 215 -1.44 11.27 27.63
C ARG A 215 -1.55 9.78 27.29
N ASN A 216 -2.20 8.99 28.15
CA ASN A 216 -2.43 7.56 27.90
C ASN A 216 -3.26 7.34 26.63
N LEU A 217 -4.29 8.15 26.39
CA LEU A 217 -5.08 8.09 25.16
C LEU A 217 -4.22 8.38 23.92
N GLN A 218 -3.39 9.43 23.95
CA GLN A 218 -2.51 9.77 22.82
C GLN A 218 -1.49 8.67 22.53
N PHE A 219 -0.94 8.02 23.56
CA PHE A 219 -0.04 6.86 23.41
C PHE A 219 -0.74 5.64 22.84
N LYS A 220 -1.92 5.26 23.34
CA LYS A 220 -2.70 4.15 22.75
C LYS A 220 -2.94 4.38 21.26
N LEU A 221 -3.39 5.58 20.90
CA LEU A 221 -3.59 5.97 19.51
C LEU A 221 -2.28 5.99 18.71
N LEU A 222 -1.13 6.24 19.33
CA LEU A 222 0.17 6.24 18.64
C LEU A 222 0.55 4.81 18.28
N ILE A 223 0.44 3.92 19.25
CA ILE A 223 0.71 2.49 19.08
C ILE A 223 -0.23 1.91 18.01
N ALA A 224 -1.52 2.28 18.02
CA ALA A 224 -2.49 1.83 17.02
C ALA A 224 -2.07 2.23 15.59
N VAL A 225 -1.76 3.51 15.37
CA VAL A 225 -1.33 4.01 14.05
C VAL A 225 0.01 3.40 13.62
N SER A 226 0.96 3.27 14.55
CA SER A 226 2.24 2.62 14.28
C SER A 226 2.04 1.15 13.87
N ALA A 227 1.21 0.40 14.60
CA ALA A 227 0.88 -0.97 14.26
C ALA A 227 0.22 -1.06 12.88
N GLN A 228 -0.72 -0.16 12.59
CA GLN A 228 -1.38 -0.04 11.29
C GLN A 228 -0.37 0.22 10.15
N THR A 229 0.68 1.01 10.40
CA THR A 229 1.74 1.27 9.42
C THR A 229 2.65 0.05 9.20
N PHE A 230 2.87 -0.76 10.23
CA PHE A 230 3.69 -1.97 10.13
C PHE A 230 3.00 -3.11 9.38
N VAL A 231 1.66 -3.20 9.41
CA VAL A 231 0.92 -4.23 8.65
C VAL A 231 1.25 -4.19 7.15
N PRO A 232 1.03 -3.09 6.41
CA PRO A 232 1.34 -3.06 4.99
C PRO A 232 2.86 -3.12 4.75
N LEU A 233 3.74 -2.69 5.67
CA LEU A 233 5.18 -2.93 5.56
C LEU A 233 5.51 -4.42 5.38
N PHE A 234 4.98 -5.28 6.26
CA PHE A 234 5.28 -6.72 6.22
C PHE A 234 4.49 -7.48 5.15
N PHE A 235 3.22 -7.11 4.92
CA PHE A 235 2.35 -7.84 4.02
C PHE A 235 2.40 -7.34 2.56
N VAL A 236 2.85 -6.11 2.33
CA VAL A 236 2.86 -5.50 1.00
C VAL A 236 4.29 -5.09 0.62
N TYR A 237 4.90 -4.12 1.31
CA TYR A 237 6.13 -3.48 0.82
C TYR A 237 7.35 -4.38 0.84
N ILE A 238 7.58 -5.18 1.90
CA ILE A 238 8.72 -6.11 1.95
C ILE A 238 8.61 -7.18 0.85
N PRO A 239 7.49 -7.92 0.71
CA PRO A 239 7.30 -8.84 -0.40
C PRO A 239 7.49 -8.17 -1.76
N TYR A 240 6.93 -6.97 -1.94
CA TYR A 240 6.99 -6.24 -3.21
C TYR A 240 8.42 -5.82 -3.58
N ALA A 241 9.19 -5.29 -2.63
CA ALA A 241 10.61 -4.99 -2.81
C ALA A 241 11.39 -6.25 -3.18
N CYS A 242 11.15 -7.38 -2.49
CA CYS A 242 11.78 -8.66 -2.85
C CYS A 242 11.40 -9.14 -4.27
N ALA A 243 10.16 -8.93 -4.71
CA ALA A 243 9.69 -9.33 -6.03
C ALA A 243 10.27 -8.47 -7.16
N ILE A 244 10.48 -7.17 -6.90
CA ILE A 244 11.00 -6.20 -7.86
C ILE A 244 12.53 -6.23 -7.92
N ASP A 245 13.21 -6.29 -6.77
CA ASP A 245 14.67 -6.23 -6.70
C ASP A 245 15.31 -7.62 -6.86
N GLY A 246 14.60 -8.68 -6.47
CA GLY A 246 15.06 -10.07 -6.57
C GLY A 246 15.62 -10.47 -7.95
N PRO A 247 15.01 -10.08 -9.09
CA PRO A 247 15.53 -10.37 -10.42
C PRO A 247 16.91 -9.75 -10.69
N PHE A 248 17.23 -8.57 -10.14
CA PHE A 248 18.58 -7.98 -10.27
C PHE A 248 19.65 -8.85 -9.61
N PHE A 249 19.33 -9.42 -8.45
CA PHE A 249 20.21 -10.33 -7.72
C PHE A 249 20.12 -11.78 -8.20
N ARG A 250 19.43 -12.02 -9.32
CA ARG A 250 19.19 -13.36 -9.91
C ARG A 250 18.46 -14.32 -8.98
N ILE A 251 17.72 -13.81 -7.99
CA ILE A 251 16.91 -14.59 -7.05
C ILE A 251 15.66 -15.11 -7.79
N PRO A 252 15.28 -16.40 -7.62
CA PRO A 252 14.04 -16.93 -8.21
C PRO A 252 12.81 -16.26 -7.59
N VAL A 253 12.14 -15.43 -8.38
CA VAL A 253 11.01 -14.58 -7.95
C VAL A 253 9.63 -15.19 -8.17
N ALA A 254 9.52 -16.35 -8.83
CA ALA A 254 8.23 -17.01 -9.10
C ALA A 254 7.44 -17.31 -7.83
N PHE A 255 8.12 -17.84 -6.81
CA PHE A 255 7.52 -18.13 -5.52
C PHE A 255 7.21 -16.84 -4.74
N ILE A 256 8.14 -15.87 -4.77
CA ILE A 256 8.00 -14.58 -4.09
C ILE A 256 6.80 -13.83 -4.64
N GLY A 257 6.64 -13.75 -5.97
CA GLY A 257 5.51 -13.10 -6.63
C GLY A 257 4.16 -13.66 -6.18
N ASN A 258 4.01 -14.99 -6.11
CA ASN A 258 2.76 -15.62 -5.65
C ASN A 258 2.44 -15.30 -4.18
N ILE A 259 3.47 -15.29 -3.32
CA ILE A 259 3.33 -14.88 -1.92
C ILE A 259 2.93 -13.41 -1.82
N CYS A 260 3.54 -12.53 -2.61
CA CYS A 260 3.23 -11.10 -2.62
C CYS A 260 1.75 -10.86 -2.80
N MET A 261 1.14 -11.46 -3.83
CA MET A 261 -0.29 -11.25 -4.13
C MET A 261 -1.19 -11.81 -3.04
N THR A 262 -0.80 -12.94 -2.44
CA THR A 262 -1.55 -13.54 -1.35
C THR A 262 -1.49 -12.66 -0.09
N PHE A 263 -0.31 -12.14 0.25
CA PHE A 263 -0.13 -11.28 1.42
C PHE A 263 -0.80 -9.91 1.22
N THR A 264 -0.69 -9.35 0.02
CA THR A 264 -1.44 -8.18 -0.43
C THR A 264 -2.96 -8.40 -0.30
N ALA A 265 -3.51 -9.54 -0.72
CA ALA A 265 -4.94 -9.79 -0.55
C ALA A 265 -5.36 -9.92 0.93
N CYS A 266 -4.43 -10.31 1.81
CA CYS A 266 -4.68 -10.52 3.23
C CYS A 266 -4.50 -9.26 4.09
N PHE A 267 -3.71 -8.27 3.65
CA PHE A 267 -3.39 -7.10 4.49
C PHE A 267 -4.64 -6.36 5.00
N PRO A 268 -5.74 -6.15 4.24
CA PRO A 268 -6.89 -5.39 4.73
C PRO A 268 -7.59 -6.08 5.90
N VAL A 269 -7.53 -7.42 5.94
CA VAL A 269 -8.08 -8.21 7.05
C VAL A 269 -7.29 -7.93 8.32
N TRP A 270 -5.96 -7.97 8.21
CA TRP A 270 -5.06 -7.74 9.33
C TRP A 270 -5.12 -6.30 9.82
N ASP A 271 -5.22 -5.32 8.90
CA ASP A 271 -5.33 -3.91 9.25
C ASP A 271 -6.56 -3.64 10.13
N ALA A 272 -7.72 -4.15 9.71
CA ALA A 272 -8.95 -4.07 10.48
C ALA A 272 -8.84 -4.77 11.84
N VAL A 273 -8.24 -5.97 11.91
CA VAL A 273 -8.05 -6.73 13.16
C VAL A 273 -7.16 -5.95 14.14
N ILE A 274 -6.05 -5.39 13.67
CA ILE A 274 -5.12 -4.59 14.49
C ILE A 274 -5.88 -3.41 15.11
N ILE A 275 -6.64 -2.66 14.31
CA ILE A 275 -7.42 -1.53 14.82
C ILE A 275 -8.48 -1.97 15.84
N ILE A 276 -9.24 -3.03 15.56
CA ILE A 276 -10.26 -3.54 16.49
C ILE A 276 -9.64 -3.95 17.84
N VAL A 277 -8.48 -4.62 17.83
CA VAL A 277 -7.81 -5.09 19.05
C VAL A 277 -7.19 -3.94 19.85
N LEU A 278 -6.53 -3.00 19.17
CA LEU A 278 -5.81 -1.89 19.82
C LEU A 278 -6.74 -0.77 20.28
N MET A 279 -7.86 -0.55 19.58
CA MET A 279 -8.86 0.45 19.92
C MET A 279 -9.98 -0.14 20.80
N ARG A 280 -9.62 -0.97 21.79
CA ARG A 280 -10.54 -1.60 22.78
C ARG A 280 -11.39 -0.63 23.63
N ASP A 281 -11.31 0.67 23.39
CA ASP A 281 -12.19 1.68 23.99
C ASP A 281 -13.53 1.83 23.21
N TYR A 282 -13.80 0.95 22.22
CA TYR A 282 -15.16 0.64 21.75
C TYR A 282 -16.00 0.05 22.90
#